data_AF-A0A2N8ZJS4-F1
#
_entry.id   AF-A0A2N8ZJS4-F1
#
_cell.length_a   1.000
_cell.length_b   1.000
_cell.length_c   1.000
_cell.angle_alpha   90.00
_cell.angle_beta   90.00
_cell.angle_gamma   90.00
#
_symmetry.space_group_name_H-M   'P 1'
#
loop_
_entity.id
_entity.type
_entity.pdbx_description
1 polymer ?
#
loop_
_entity_poly.entity_id
_entity_poly.type
_entity_poly.pdbx_seq_one_letter_code
_entity_poly.pdbx_strand_id
1 'polypeptide(L)'
;MTYRSSSDTKPSKDLCQSRLGLIRRFYRQQLVLSKQVKTNVYFGYHADFGEVVIKFADTETEKILLQRETKFLHRCPSSSWPKWRDYQSLSGTDCLILEKLPGDPLKITESLATQPLQWLHNVEHTLVSLHQQGMIHGDIKPSNIIVDCTGKGKLIDFGATQVIGSAPKAPIAKSRFFYDTQTRHITAAKQDWQALAITVATSLNIDPFQSLPLVQAKQTRMTPNTKGIPSKYALLLKQALC
;
A
#
# COMPACT_ATOMS: atom_id res chain seq x y z
N MET A 1 22.38 -21.16 23.73
CA MET A 1 22.44 -20.19 22.62
C MET A 1 21.05 -19.64 22.40
N THR A 2 20.73 -18.49 22.99
CA THR A 2 19.41 -17.84 22.94
C THR A 2 19.44 -16.70 21.93
N TYR A 3 18.64 -16.83 20.87
CA TYR A 3 18.45 -15.81 19.83
C TYR A 3 17.67 -14.62 20.42
N ARG A 4 18.27 -13.42 20.42
CA ARG A 4 17.59 -12.16 20.74
C ARG A 4 16.89 -11.63 19.48
N SER A 5 15.61 -11.32 19.65
CA SER A 5 14.72 -10.61 18.73
C SER A 5 15.32 -9.29 18.24
N SER A 6 15.32 -9.08 16.92
CA SER A 6 15.68 -7.81 16.29
C SER A 6 14.72 -6.70 16.71
N SER A 7 15.33 -5.60 17.10
CA SER A 7 14.77 -4.39 17.68
C SER A 7 13.96 -3.57 16.67
N ASP A 8 12.69 -3.29 17.01
CA ASP A 8 11.97 -2.11 16.56
C ASP A 8 12.67 -0.85 17.09
N THR A 9 13.51 -0.23 16.28
CA THR A 9 14.07 1.09 16.57
C THR A 9 13.01 2.16 16.32
N LYS A 10 12.40 2.65 17.41
CA LYS A 10 11.66 3.93 17.38
C LYS A 10 12.60 5.01 16.81
N PRO A 11 12.14 5.86 15.86
CA PRO A 11 12.95 6.97 15.38
C PRO A 11 13.29 7.91 16.55
N SER A 12 14.52 8.46 16.54
CA SER A 12 14.97 9.41 17.56
C SER A 12 14.07 10.64 17.58
N LYS A 13 13.80 11.19 18.78
CA LYS A 13 12.97 12.39 18.95
C LYS A 13 13.45 13.57 18.10
N ASP A 14 14.74 13.62 17.78
CA ASP A 14 15.38 14.69 17.02
C ASP A 14 14.94 14.73 15.54
N LEU A 15 14.72 13.57 14.90
CA LEU A 15 14.26 13.51 13.50
C LEU A 15 12.80 13.98 13.35
N CYS A 16 11.97 13.73 14.37
CA CYS A 16 10.61 14.23 14.41
C CYS A 16 10.61 15.76 14.59
N GLN A 17 11.47 16.29 15.45
CA GLN A 17 11.61 17.75 15.65
C GLN A 17 12.14 18.47 14.40
N SER A 18 13.11 17.89 13.67
CA SER A 18 13.63 18.50 12.45
C SER A 18 12.58 18.58 11.35
N ARG A 19 11.79 17.52 11.15
CA ARG A 19 10.68 17.49 10.18
C ARG A 19 9.53 18.44 10.57
N LEU A 20 9.23 18.58 11.86
CA LEU A 20 8.28 19.57 12.38
C LEU A 20 8.74 21.01 12.11
N GLY A 21 10.03 21.29 12.29
CA GLY A 21 10.63 22.58 11.96
C GLY A 21 10.51 22.92 10.48
N LEU A 22 10.79 21.93 9.60
CA LEU A 22 10.60 22.07 8.16
C LEU A 22 9.15 22.35 7.80
N ILE A 23 8.19 21.53 8.26
CA ILE A 23 6.76 21.74 8.02
C ILE A 23 6.31 23.14 8.45
N ARG A 24 6.68 23.56 9.67
CA ARG A 24 6.27 24.86 10.22
C ARG A 24 6.76 26.02 9.36
N ARG A 25 7.96 25.89 8.78
CA ARG A 25 8.53 26.89 7.87
C ARG A 25 7.79 26.92 6.52
N PHE A 26 7.41 25.76 5.99
CA PHE A 26 6.70 25.66 4.70
C PHE A 26 5.27 26.13 4.77
N TYR A 27 4.51 25.49 5.62
CA TYR A 27 3.07 25.69 5.70
C TYR A 27 2.73 26.81 6.67
N ARG A 28 3.71 27.60 7.15
CA ARG A 28 3.51 28.78 8.02
C ARG A 28 2.51 28.53 9.17
N GLN A 29 2.65 27.40 9.87
CA GLN A 29 1.74 26.93 10.94
C GLN A 29 0.34 26.45 10.49
N GLN A 30 0.00 26.51 9.21
CA GLN A 30 -1.25 25.96 8.66
C GLN A 30 -1.32 24.44 8.78
N LEU A 31 -0.16 23.75 8.85
CA LEU A 31 -0.07 22.31 8.99
C LEU A 31 0.42 21.91 10.39
N VAL A 32 -0.37 21.08 11.07
CA VAL A 32 -0.06 20.54 12.40
C VAL A 32 -0.04 19.02 12.34
N LEU A 33 1.08 18.39 12.72
CA LEU A 33 1.15 16.94 12.88
C LEU A 33 0.44 16.51 14.16
N SER A 34 -0.36 15.45 14.10
CA SER A 34 -1.13 14.94 15.24
C SER A 34 -0.65 13.57 15.71
N LYS A 35 -0.38 12.63 14.80
CA LYS A 35 -0.01 11.25 15.15
C LYS A 35 0.94 10.63 14.13
N GLN A 36 2.02 10.02 14.58
CA GLN A 36 2.84 9.16 13.72
C GLN A 36 2.18 7.79 13.55
N VAL A 37 2.02 7.34 12.31
CA VAL A 37 1.36 6.07 11.96
C VAL A 37 2.38 5.03 11.50
N LYS A 38 3.42 5.46 10.78
CA LYS A 38 4.60 4.69 10.38
C LYS A 38 5.83 5.60 10.44
N THR A 39 7.03 5.05 10.29
CA THR A 39 8.30 5.81 10.35
C THR A 39 8.25 7.14 9.59
N ASN A 40 7.72 7.13 8.37
CA ASN A 40 7.64 8.30 7.49
C ASN A 40 6.22 8.76 7.17
N VAL A 41 5.22 8.33 7.96
CA VAL A 41 3.81 8.66 7.70
C VAL A 41 3.15 9.18 8.96
N TYR A 42 2.53 10.34 8.84
CA TYR A 42 1.88 11.07 9.93
C TYR A 42 0.45 11.43 9.54
N PHE A 43 -0.44 11.46 10.52
CA PHE A 43 -1.69 12.20 10.45
C PHE A 43 -1.44 13.63 10.90
N GLY A 44 -2.25 14.55 10.38
CA GLY A 44 -2.23 15.94 10.77
C GLY A 44 -3.49 16.66 10.33
N TYR A 45 -3.48 17.97 10.56
CA TYR A 45 -4.52 18.89 10.16
C TYR A 45 -3.89 20.04 9.38
N HIS A 46 -4.43 20.34 8.20
CA HIS A 46 -4.09 21.52 7.41
C HIS A 46 -5.25 22.51 7.42
N ALA A 47 -4.99 23.80 7.63
CA ALA A 47 -6.02 24.84 7.72
C ALA A 47 -7.01 24.81 6.54
N ASP A 48 -6.50 24.67 5.31
CA ASP A 48 -7.33 24.67 4.09
C ASP A 48 -7.84 23.28 3.67
N PHE A 49 -7.18 22.19 4.10
CA PHE A 49 -7.50 20.83 3.61
C PHE A 49 -8.21 19.95 4.64
N GLY A 50 -8.25 20.38 5.90
CA GLY A 50 -8.78 19.59 7.01
C GLY A 50 -7.82 18.47 7.44
N GLU A 51 -8.38 17.31 7.78
CA GLU A 51 -7.61 16.13 8.15
C GLU A 51 -6.78 15.59 6.96
N VAL A 52 -5.49 15.40 7.19
CA VAL A 52 -4.52 14.98 6.16
C VAL A 52 -3.60 13.86 6.61
N VAL A 53 -3.09 13.14 5.62
CA VAL A 53 -1.93 12.25 5.75
C VAL A 53 -0.72 12.94 5.16
N ILE A 54 0.38 12.96 5.91
CA ILE A 54 1.66 13.49 5.48
C ILE A 54 2.64 12.33 5.35
N LYS A 55 3.20 12.14 4.15
CA LYS A 55 4.28 11.19 3.90
C LYS A 55 5.59 11.95 3.64
N PHE A 56 6.66 11.53 4.29
CA PHE A 56 8.00 12.07 4.09
C PHE A 56 8.92 11.09 3.37
N ALA A 57 9.91 11.60 2.67
CA ALA A 57 10.98 10.79 2.08
C ALA A 57 12.31 11.53 2.14
N ASP A 58 13.31 10.91 2.76
CA ASP A 58 14.66 11.48 2.87
C ASP A 58 15.65 10.77 1.95
N THR A 59 15.50 9.46 1.79
CA THR A 59 16.37 8.66 0.93
C THR A 59 15.93 8.72 -0.54
N GLU A 60 16.88 8.55 -1.46
CA GLU A 60 16.61 8.60 -2.91
C GLU A 60 15.52 7.62 -3.34
N THR A 61 15.57 6.38 -2.84
CA THR A 61 14.56 5.36 -3.14
C THR A 61 13.16 5.77 -2.67
N GLU A 62 13.05 6.29 -1.45
CA GLU A 62 11.75 6.76 -0.92
C GLU A 62 11.23 7.94 -1.74
N LYS A 63 12.10 8.89 -2.13
CA LYS A 63 11.72 10.04 -2.95
C LYS A 63 11.19 9.59 -4.31
N ILE A 64 11.86 8.64 -4.96
CA ILE A 64 11.40 8.08 -6.24
C ILE A 64 9.99 7.50 -6.10
N LEU A 65 9.72 6.73 -5.05
CA LEU A 65 8.38 6.16 -4.81
C LEU A 65 7.35 7.24 -4.49
N LEU A 66 7.70 8.23 -3.67
CA LEU A 66 6.81 9.32 -3.28
C LEU A 66 6.46 10.23 -4.47
N GLN A 67 7.43 10.48 -5.35
CA GLN A 67 7.23 11.22 -6.59
C GLN A 67 6.38 10.44 -7.60
N ARG A 68 6.51 9.11 -7.67
CA ARG A 68 5.62 8.27 -8.49
C ARG A 68 4.19 8.35 -8.01
N GLU A 69 3.98 8.21 -6.69
CA GLU A 69 2.66 8.34 -6.07
C GLU A 69 2.05 9.72 -6.34
N THR A 70 2.83 10.79 -6.15
CA THR A 70 2.44 12.17 -6.45
C THR A 70 2.02 12.34 -7.90
N LYS A 71 2.83 11.87 -8.86
CA LYS A 71 2.54 11.97 -10.30
C LYS A 71 1.26 11.23 -10.67
N PHE A 72 1.02 10.06 -10.09
CA PHE A 72 -0.20 9.29 -10.32
C PHE A 72 -1.42 10.03 -9.76
N LEU A 73 -1.43 10.34 -8.45
CA LEU A 73 -2.60 10.90 -7.78
C LEU A 73 -2.98 12.30 -8.30
N HIS A 74 -2.00 13.10 -8.71
CA HIS A 74 -2.25 14.42 -9.29
C HIS A 74 -2.87 14.33 -10.70
N ARG A 75 -2.48 13.34 -11.51
CA ARG A 75 -2.98 13.18 -12.89
C ARG A 75 -4.29 12.39 -12.98
N CYS A 76 -4.56 11.55 -11.99
CA CYS A 76 -5.70 10.65 -11.95
C CYS A 76 -6.59 10.95 -10.74
N PRO A 77 -7.24 12.13 -10.65
CA PRO A 77 -8.16 12.42 -9.56
C PRO A 77 -9.38 11.48 -9.61
N SER A 78 -9.73 10.88 -8.47
CA SER A 78 -10.86 9.94 -8.36
C SER A 78 -11.37 9.88 -6.93
N SER A 79 -12.64 9.49 -6.75
CA SER A 79 -13.21 9.19 -5.43
C SER A 79 -12.77 7.83 -4.88
N SER A 80 -12.15 6.98 -5.71
CA SER A 80 -11.76 5.60 -5.40
C SER A 80 -10.46 5.48 -4.58
N TRP A 81 -9.67 6.55 -4.48
CA TRP A 81 -8.41 6.62 -3.73
C TRP A 81 -8.23 8.00 -3.07
N PRO A 82 -7.22 8.22 -2.20
CA PRO A 82 -7.01 9.51 -1.54
C PRO A 82 -6.81 10.64 -2.54
N LYS A 83 -7.41 11.80 -2.28
CA LYS A 83 -7.13 13.00 -3.07
C LYS A 83 -5.73 13.50 -2.76
N TRP A 84 -5.00 13.82 -3.82
CA TRP A 84 -3.77 14.61 -3.74
C TRP A 84 -4.10 16.03 -3.25
N ARG A 85 -3.29 16.58 -2.34
CA ARG A 85 -3.47 17.95 -1.82
C ARG A 85 -2.29 18.85 -2.16
N ASP A 86 -1.08 18.41 -1.81
CA ASP A 86 0.13 19.16 -2.10
C ASP A 86 1.35 18.23 -2.11
N TYR A 87 2.45 18.69 -2.72
CA TYR A 87 3.75 18.04 -2.69
C TYR A 87 4.85 19.09 -2.67
N GLN A 88 5.86 18.88 -1.83
CA GLN A 88 7.01 19.77 -1.72
C GLN A 88 8.32 19.00 -1.56
N SER A 89 9.41 19.61 -2.03
CA SER A 89 10.77 19.12 -1.80
C SER A 89 11.62 20.26 -1.23
N LEU A 90 12.16 20.10 -0.02
CA LEU A 90 13.12 21.05 0.56
C LEU A 90 14.22 20.35 1.35
N SER A 91 15.45 20.86 1.21
CA SER A 91 16.58 20.50 2.06
C SER A 91 16.88 19.01 2.02
N GLY A 92 16.59 18.39 0.87
CA GLY A 92 16.76 16.96 0.68
C GLY A 92 15.65 16.11 1.31
N THR A 93 14.50 16.66 1.68
CA THR A 93 13.32 15.91 2.13
C THR A 93 12.12 16.21 1.24
N ASP A 94 11.49 15.17 0.71
CA ASP A 94 10.21 15.27 0.01
C ASP A 94 9.05 15.08 0.99
N CYS A 95 7.96 15.79 0.76
CA CYS A 95 6.76 15.77 1.56
C CYS A 95 5.53 15.71 0.64
N LEU A 96 4.67 14.72 0.84
CA LEU A 96 3.40 14.55 0.14
C LEU A 96 2.25 14.68 1.12
N ILE A 97 1.28 15.53 0.81
CA ILE A 97 0.04 15.72 1.57
C ILE A 97 -1.14 15.12 0.79
N LEU A 98 -1.87 14.24 1.45
CA LEU A 98 -3.07 13.58 0.93
C LEU A 98 -4.26 13.81 1.86
N GLU A 99 -5.47 13.68 1.31
CA GLU A 99 -6.68 13.50 2.12
C GLU A 99 -6.51 12.32 3.09
N LYS A 100 -6.89 12.52 4.36
CA LYS A 100 -7.04 11.40 5.30
C LYS A 100 -8.36 10.69 5.04
N LEU A 101 -8.25 9.43 4.62
CA LEU A 101 -9.41 8.55 4.48
C LEU A 101 -9.96 8.15 5.86
N PRO A 102 -11.29 8.01 6.00
CA PRO A 102 -11.90 7.47 7.21
C PRO A 102 -11.56 5.98 7.34
N GLY A 103 -11.35 5.52 8.58
CA GLY A 103 -11.09 4.11 8.89
C GLY A 103 -9.64 3.76 9.17
N ASP A 104 -9.37 2.46 9.22
CA ASP A 104 -8.07 1.88 9.54
C ASP A 104 -7.59 0.98 8.39
N PRO A 105 -6.27 0.72 8.28
CA PRO A 105 -5.77 -0.35 7.41
C PRO A 105 -6.44 -1.69 7.74
N LEU A 106 -6.73 -2.49 6.71
CA LEU A 106 -7.35 -3.80 6.83
C LEU A 106 -6.53 -4.67 7.80
N LYS A 107 -7.11 -4.97 8.96
CA LYS A 107 -6.49 -5.76 10.01
C LYS A 107 -6.66 -7.25 9.71
N ILE A 108 -5.60 -8.01 9.99
CA ILE A 108 -5.65 -9.46 10.04
C ILE A 108 -6.12 -9.78 11.46
N THR A 109 -7.42 -10.02 11.64
CA THR A 109 -7.98 -10.29 12.98
C THR A 109 -8.82 -11.55 12.95
N GLU A 110 -8.70 -12.35 14.02
CA GLU A 110 -9.51 -13.53 14.31
C GLU A 110 -11.01 -13.21 14.48
N SER A 111 -11.36 -11.93 14.68
CA SER A 111 -12.71 -11.44 15.02
C SER A 111 -13.41 -10.69 13.86
N LEU A 112 -13.25 -11.13 12.61
CA LEU A 112 -14.06 -10.65 11.47
C LEU A 112 -15.35 -11.47 11.26
N ALA A 113 -15.88 -12.05 12.34
CA ALA A 113 -16.96 -13.03 12.32
C ALA A 113 -18.30 -12.52 11.77
N THR A 114 -18.46 -11.23 11.49
CA THR A 114 -19.76 -10.68 11.06
C THR A 114 -19.78 -10.03 9.68
N GLN A 115 -18.64 -9.70 9.05
CA GLN A 115 -18.60 -9.06 7.71
C GLN A 115 -17.23 -9.24 6.99
N PRO A 116 -16.72 -10.46 6.75
CA PRO A 116 -15.30 -10.67 6.43
C PRO A 116 -14.78 -10.01 5.13
N LEU A 117 -15.67 -9.62 4.20
CA LEU A 117 -15.27 -9.16 2.85
C LEU A 117 -16.09 -7.97 2.31
N GLN A 118 -16.79 -7.19 3.13
CA GLN A 118 -17.56 -6.02 2.63
C GLN A 118 -16.69 -5.04 1.84
N TRP A 119 -15.43 -4.88 2.24
CA TRP A 119 -14.45 -4.00 1.60
C TRP A 119 -14.10 -4.41 0.17
N LEU A 120 -14.27 -5.69 -0.16
CA LEU A 120 -13.74 -6.32 -1.34
C LEU A 120 -14.34 -5.74 -2.61
N HIS A 121 -15.65 -5.56 -2.64
CA HIS A 121 -16.36 -5.06 -3.82
C HIS A 121 -15.82 -3.69 -4.27
N ASN A 122 -15.57 -2.77 -3.33
CA ASN A 122 -15.02 -1.45 -3.66
C ASN A 122 -13.57 -1.54 -4.16
N VAL A 123 -12.77 -2.43 -3.59
CA VAL A 123 -11.39 -2.67 -4.05
C VAL A 123 -11.38 -3.27 -5.46
N GLU A 124 -12.24 -4.25 -5.75
CA GLU A 124 -12.37 -4.82 -7.10
C GLU A 124 -12.76 -3.76 -8.13
N HIS A 125 -13.76 -2.93 -7.81
CA HIS A 125 -14.18 -1.84 -8.68
C HIS A 125 -13.04 -0.83 -8.92
N THR A 126 -12.27 -0.51 -7.87
CA THR A 126 -11.10 0.36 -7.97
C THR A 126 -10.04 -0.23 -8.90
N LEU A 127 -9.77 -1.53 -8.81
CA LEU A 127 -8.82 -2.20 -9.70
C LEU A 127 -9.30 -2.22 -11.15
N VAL A 128 -10.57 -2.53 -11.40
CA VAL A 128 -11.14 -2.47 -12.75
C VAL A 128 -10.97 -1.07 -13.35
N SER A 129 -11.30 -0.02 -12.59
CA SER A 129 -11.13 1.36 -13.02
C SER A 129 -9.66 1.73 -13.29
N LEU A 130 -8.73 1.27 -12.44
CA LEU A 130 -7.31 1.51 -12.63
C LEU A 130 -6.76 0.80 -13.88
N HIS A 131 -7.17 -0.45 -14.08
CA HIS A 131 -6.74 -1.28 -15.22
C HIS A 131 -7.29 -0.74 -16.54
N GLN A 132 -8.51 -0.20 -16.56
CA GLN A 132 -9.07 0.50 -17.73
C GLN A 132 -8.27 1.74 -18.14
N GLN A 133 -7.55 2.36 -17.20
CA GLN A 133 -6.63 3.47 -17.48
C GLN A 133 -5.25 2.99 -17.93
N GLY A 134 -5.07 1.68 -18.15
CA GLY A 134 -3.79 1.11 -18.59
C GLY A 134 -2.74 1.02 -17.48
N MET A 135 -3.14 1.07 -16.21
CA MET A 135 -2.24 1.08 -15.05
C MET A 135 -2.48 -0.14 -14.15
N ILE A 136 -1.46 -0.59 -13.42
CA ILE A 136 -1.59 -1.52 -12.29
C ILE A 136 -1.20 -0.82 -10.99
N HIS A 137 -1.77 -1.26 -9.87
CA HIS A 137 -1.43 -0.76 -8.54
C HIS A 137 -0.02 -1.22 -8.14
N GLY A 138 0.26 -2.52 -8.28
CA GLY A 138 1.58 -3.11 -8.08
C GLY A 138 1.92 -3.49 -6.63
N ASP A 139 1.24 -2.95 -5.61
CA ASP A 139 1.47 -3.26 -4.19
C ASP A 139 0.17 -3.51 -3.40
N ILE A 140 -0.67 -4.45 -3.85
CA ILE A 140 -1.92 -4.78 -3.16
C ILE A 140 -1.63 -5.72 -1.99
N LYS A 141 -2.00 -5.28 -0.79
CA LYS A 141 -1.86 -6.01 0.47
C LYS A 141 -2.79 -5.42 1.53
N PRO A 142 -3.08 -6.11 2.65
CA PRO A 142 -3.99 -5.61 3.68
C PRO A 142 -3.63 -4.22 4.21
N SER A 143 -2.35 -3.94 4.42
CA SER A 143 -1.90 -2.64 4.95
C SER A 143 -2.04 -1.45 3.97
N ASN A 144 -2.42 -1.72 2.71
CA ASN A 144 -2.69 -0.74 1.67
C ASN A 144 -4.19 -0.65 1.31
N ILE A 145 -5.06 -1.25 2.11
CA ILE A 145 -6.51 -1.13 2.00
C ILE A 145 -7.02 -0.47 3.28
N ILE A 146 -7.58 0.73 3.19
CA ILE A 146 -8.29 1.35 4.32
C ILE A 146 -9.74 0.88 4.29
N VAL A 147 -10.25 0.47 5.45
CA VAL A 147 -11.66 0.07 5.65
C VAL A 147 -12.31 1.02 6.64
N ASP A 148 -13.37 1.68 6.20
CA ASP A 148 -14.16 2.57 7.05
C ASP A 148 -15.20 1.83 7.90
N CYS A 149 -15.89 2.56 8.78
CA CYS A 149 -16.92 1.99 9.67
C CYS A 149 -18.14 1.44 8.93
N THR A 150 -18.31 1.76 7.64
CA THR A 150 -19.38 1.23 6.78
C THR A 150 -18.96 -0.03 6.04
N GLY A 151 -17.72 -0.48 6.23
CA GLY A 151 -17.15 -1.64 5.56
C GLY A 151 -16.62 -1.37 4.16
N LYS A 152 -16.55 -0.11 3.71
CA LYS A 152 -16.03 0.22 2.36
C LYS A 152 -14.52 0.23 2.35
N GLY A 153 -13.95 -0.46 1.37
CA GLY A 153 -12.51 -0.54 1.15
C GLY A 153 -12.01 0.50 0.14
N LYS A 154 -10.89 1.17 0.44
CA LYS A 154 -10.18 2.04 -0.50
C LYS A 154 -8.69 1.70 -0.56
N LEU A 155 -8.14 1.68 -1.76
CA LEU A 155 -6.71 1.48 -1.98
C LEU A 155 -5.92 2.76 -1.65
N ILE A 156 -4.75 2.57 -1.06
CA ILE A 156 -3.75 3.60 -0.79
C ILE A 156 -2.38 3.12 -1.26
N ASP A 157 -1.41 4.04 -1.29
CA ASP A 157 0.01 3.74 -1.57
C ASP A 157 0.31 3.38 -3.03
N PHE A 158 0.18 4.39 -3.90
CA PHE A 158 0.36 4.27 -5.36
C PHE A 158 1.82 4.46 -5.81
N GLY A 159 2.80 4.35 -4.90
CA GLY A 159 4.23 4.50 -5.23
C GLY A 159 4.77 3.41 -6.17
N ALA A 160 4.11 2.24 -6.17
CA ALA A 160 4.44 1.09 -7.02
C ALA A 160 3.64 1.04 -8.34
N THR A 161 2.79 2.03 -8.60
CA THR A 161 1.91 2.06 -9.76
C THR A 161 2.68 2.17 -11.08
N GLN A 162 2.29 1.36 -12.06
CA GLN A 162 3.01 1.19 -13.33
C GLN A 162 2.05 1.05 -14.50
N VAL A 163 2.51 1.44 -15.70
CA VAL A 163 1.77 1.25 -16.94
C VAL A 163 1.78 -0.23 -17.30
N ILE A 164 0.64 -0.80 -17.67
CA ILE A 164 0.51 -2.16 -18.21
C ILE A 164 1.32 -2.23 -19.51
N GLY A 165 2.08 -3.31 -19.73
CA GLY A 165 2.91 -3.42 -20.92
C GLY A 165 4.33 -2.87 -20.76
N SER A 166 4.64 -2.21 -19.64
CA SER A 166 5.96 -1.63 -19.41
C SER A 166 6.90 -2.58 -18.65
N ALA A 167 8.20 -2.35 -18.79
CA ALA A 167 9.20 -3.08 -18.01
C ALA A 167 9.10 -2.66 -16.52
N PRO A 168 9.23 -3.61 -15.57
CA PRO A 168 9.19 -3.29 -14.15
C PRO A 168 10.27 -2.30 -13.77
N LYS A 169 9.92 -1.26 -13.01
CA LYS A 169 10.90 -0.28 -12.49
C LYS A 169 11.37 -0.68 -11.09
N ALA A 170 12.62 -1.12 -10.93
CA ALA A 170 13.22 -1.53 -9.64
C ALA A 170 13.50 -0.36 -8.65
N PRO A 171 13.71 -0.64 -7.34
CA PRO A 171 13.31 -1.83 -6.60
C PRO A 171 11.97 -1.55 -5.89
N ILE A 172 10.95 -2.29 -6.29
CA ILE A 172 9.71 -2.38 -5.53
C ILE A 172 9.96 -3.40 -4.41
N ALA A 173 9.57 -3.07 -3.18
CA ALA A 173 9.98 -3.78 -1.97
C ALA A 173 9.84 -5.32 -2.06
N LYS A 174 10.79 -6.06 -1.46
CA LYS A 174 10.71 -7.52 -1.28
C LYS A 174 9.62 -7.86 -0.26
N SER A 175 8.37 -7.92 -0.67
CA SER A 175 7.27 -8.43 0.17
C SER A 175 6.64 -9.66 -0.46
N ARG A 176 6.09 -10.55 0.38
CA ARG A 176 5.43 -11.79 -0.04
C ARG A 176 4.27 -11.61 -1.02
N PHE A 177 3.72 -10.40 -1.12
CA PHE A 177 2.67 -10.02 -2.04
C PHE A 177 3.18 -9.61 -3.44
N PHE A 178 4.50 -9.47 -3.61
CA PHE A 178 5.10 -9.01 -4.87
C PHE A 178 5.51 -10.15 -5.80
N TYR A 179 5.48 -9.80 -7.08
CA TYR A 179 6.11 -10.54 -8.17
C TYR A 179 7.58 -10.14 -8.27
N ASP A 180 8.45 -11.12 -8.50
CA ASP A 180 9.89 -10.90 -8.66
C ASP A 180 10.19 -9.90 -9.79
N THR A 181 10.86 -8.80 -9.47
CA THR A 181 11.40 -7.85 -10.46
C THR A 181 12.57 -8.44 -11.26
N GLN A 182 13.16 -9.56 -10.85
CA GLN A 182 14.21 -10.25 -11.61
C GLN A 182 13.66 -11.00 -12.81
N THR A 183 12.35 -11.30 -12.81
CA THR A 183 11.69 -11.75 -14.03
C THR A 183 11.47 -10.53 -14.92
N ARG A 184 12.00 -10.55 -16.15
CA ARG A 184 11.73 -9.54 -17.21
C ARG A 184 10.26 -9.58 -17.70
N HIS A 185 9.33 -9.98 -16.84
CA HIS A 185 7.92 -10.07 -17.17
C HIS A 185 7.34 -8.67 -17.33
N ILE A 186 6.58 -8.51 -18.40
CA ILE A 186 5.80 -7.33 -18.70
C ILE A 186 4.73 -7.16 -17.60
N THR A 187 4.57 -5.94 -17.09
CA THR A 187 3.54 -5.61 -16.10
C THR A 187 2.15 -5.92 -16.67
N ALA A 188 1.32 -6.62 -15.88
CA ALA A 188 0.01 -7.07 -16.32
C ALA A 188 -1.03 -6.95 -15.22
N ALA A 189 -2.26 -6.56 -15.59
CA ALA A 189 -3.42 -6.47 -14.71
C ALA A 189 -3.66 -7.73 -13.87
N LYS A 190 -3.33 -8.92 -14.41
CA LYS A 190 -3.43 -10.22 -13.72
C LYS A 190 -2.65 -10.25 -12.40
N GLN A 191 -1.54 -9.51 -12.30
CA GLN A 191 -0.70 -9.47 -11.09
C GLN A 191 -1.45 -8.87 -9.90
N ASP A 192 -2.18 -7.78 -10.13
CA ASP A 192 -3.01 -7.14 -9.10
C ASP A 192 -4.12 -8.08 -8.62
N TRP A 193 -4.79 -8.80 -9.53
CA TRP A 193 -5.84 -9.76 -9.17
C TRP A 193 -5.33 -10.90 -8.31
N GLN A 194 -4.12 -11.38 -8.58
CA GLN A 194 -3.49 -12.41 -7.79
C GLN A 194 -3.01 -11.88 -6.43
N ALA A 195 -2.45 -10.68 -6.36
CA ALA A 195 -2.12 -10.01 -5.10
C ALA A 195 -3.38 -9.75 -4.23
N LEU A 196 -4.50 -9.40 -4.87
CA LEU A 196 -5.81 -9.32 -4.20
C LEU A 196 -6.26 -10.67 -3.65
N ALA A 197 -6.06 -11.77 -4.39
CA ALA A 197 -6.40 -13.11 -3.91
C ALA A 197 -5.60 -13.51 -2.65
N ILE A 198 -4.30 -13.17 -2.61
CA ILE A 198 -3.46 -13.36 -1.41
C ILE A 198 -3.95 -12.48 -0.26
N THR A 199 -4.37 -11.24 -0.55
CA THR A 199 -4.93 -10.31 0.42
C THR A 199 -6.22 -10.86 1.04
N VAL A 200 -7.14 -11.36 0.21
CA VAL A 200 -8.39 -12.01 0.66
C VAL A 200 -8.10 -13.22 1.54
N ALA A 201 -7.17 -14.09 1.13
CA ALA A 201 -6.75 -15.23 1.94
C ALA A 201 -6.21 -14.76 3.31
N THR A 202 -5.30 -13.78 3.29
CA THR A 202 -4.66 -13.24 4.49
C THR A 202 -5.68 -12.59 5.43
N SER A 203 -6.68 -11.86 4.90
CA SER A 203 -7.74 -11.26 5.74
C SER A 203 -8.67 -12.29 6.39
N LEU A 204 -8.76 -13.49 5.81
CA LEU A 204 -9.48 -14.64 6.37
C LEU A 204 -8.59 -15.48 7.31
N ASN A 205 -7.40 -14.98 7.65
CA ASN A 205 -6.39 -15.72 8.42
C ASN A 205 -5.96 -17.04 7.78
N ILE A 206 -5.99 -17.11 6.44
CA ILE A 206 -5.53 -18.24 5.65
C ILE A 206 -4.21 -17.85 4.99
N ASP A 207 -3.16 -18.61 5.27
CA ASP A 207 -1.88 -18.49 4.55
C ASP A 207 -1.88 -19.47 3.36
N PRO A 208 -2.07 -18.99 2.12
CA PRO A 208 -2.16 -19.86 0.96
C PRO A 208 -0.83 -20.50 0.61
N PHE A 209 0.31 -19.92 1.03
CA PHE A 209 1.64 -20.35 0.60
C PHE A 209 2.59 -20.70 1.75
N GLN A 210 2.06 -20.96 2.96
CA GLN A 210 2.86 -21.37 4.13
C GLN A 210 4.06 -20.44 4.37
N SER A 211 3.82 -19.13 4.29
CA SER A 211 4.79 -18.06 4.49
C SER A 211 5.90 -17.98 3.43
N LEU A 212 5.83 -18.79 2.38
CA LEU A 212 6.71 -18.66 1.23
C LEU A 212 6.29 -17.49 0.34
N PRO A 213 7.24 -16.65 -0.12
CA PRO A 213 6.98 -15.70 -1.20
C PRO A 213 6.45 -16.41 -2.44
N LEU A 214 5.54 -15.78 -3.19
CA LEU A 214 4.91 -16.38 -4.37
C LEU A 214 5.91 -16.95 -5.39
N VAL A 215 7.06 -16.29 -5.53
CA VAL A 215 8.15 -16.69 -6.42
C VAL A 215 8.75 -18.03 -6.02
N GLN A 216 8.99 -18.21 -4.71
CA GLN A 216 9.51 -19.46 -4.17
C GLN A 216 8.43 -20.55 -4.21
N ALA A 217 7.18 -20.20 -3.89
CA ALA A 217 6.04 -21.09 -4.03
C ALA A 217 5.91 -21.64 -5.47
N LYS A 218 6.14 -20.80 -6.49
CA LYS A 218 6.15 -21.21 -7.89
C LYS A 218 7.30 -22.17 -8.21
N GLN A 219 8.50 -21.88 -7.71
CA GLN A 219 9.67 -22.74 -7.88
C GLN A 219 9.51 -24.11 -7.23
N THR A 220 8.88 -24.18 -6.05
CA THR A 220 8.65 -25.42 -5.31
C THR A 220 7.42 -26.20 -5.78
N ARG A 221 6.67 -25.70 -6.77
CA ARG A 221 5.42 -26.30 -7.28
C ARG A 221 4.43 -26.65 -6.17
N MET A 222 4.35 -25.81 -5.14
CA MET A 222 3.43 -26.07 -4.03
C MET A 222 1.97 -26.04 -4.48
N THR A 223 1.08 -26.63 -3.68
CA THR A 223 -0.36 -26.46 -3.86
C THR A 223 -0.85 -25.44 -2.83
N PRO A 224 -1.56 -24.38 -3.25
CA PRO A 224 -1.99 -23.35 -2.31
C PRO A 224 -3.11 -23.87 -1.42
N ASN A 225 -3.11 -23.48 -0.14
CA ASN A 225 -4.25 -23.72 0.73
C ASN A 225 -5.41 -22.80 0.32
N THR A 226 -6.46 -23.39 -0.26
CA THR A 226 -7.65 -22.65 -0.71
C THR A 226 -8.90 -22.90 0.12
N LYS A 227 -8.79 -23.65 1.22
CA LYS A 227 -9.96 -24.01 2.04
C LYS A 227 -10.51 -22.76 2.73
N GLY A 228 -11.79 -22.45 2.51
CA GLY A 228 -12.45 -21.26 3.09
C GLY A 228 -12.27 -19.97 2.27
N ILE A 229 -11.54 -20.02 1.15
CA ILE A 229 -11.37 -18.88 0.24
C ILE A 229 -12.49 -18.92 -0.83
N PRO A 230 -13.13 -17.79 -1.17
CA PRO A 230 -14.11 -17.76 -2.26
C PRO A 230 -13.51 -18.25 -3.59
N SER A 231 -14.30 -19.03 -4.35
CA SER A 231 -13.84 -19.79 -5.52
C SER A 231 -13.07 -18.96 -6.55
N LYS A 232 -13.49 -17.71 -6.79
CA LYS A 232 -12.80 -16.77 -7.69
C LYS A 232 -11.32 -16.58 -7.31
N TYR A 233 -11.05 -16.32 -6.03
CA TYR A 233 -9.69 -16.08 -5.54
C TYR A 233 -8.91 -17.38 -5.37
N ALA A 234 -9.56 -18.49 -5.01
CA ALA A 234 -8.95 -19.81 -5.01
C ALA A 234 -8.40 -20.19 -6.41
N LEU A 235 -9.14 -19.88 -7.47
CA LEU A 235 -8.69 -20.10 -8.85
C LEU A 235 -7.49 -19.20 -9.19
N LEU A 236 -7.54 -17.91 -8.82
CA LEU A 236 -6.43 -16.97 -9.04
C LEU A 236 -5.14 -17.41 -8.33
N LEU A 237 -5.24 -17.95 -7.11
CA LEU A 237 -4.11 -18.50 -6.36
C LEU A 237 -3.48 -19.71 -7.06
N LYS A 238 -4.30 -20.64 -7.57
CA LYS A 238 -3.81 -21.79 -8.35
C LYS A 238 -3.11 -21.33 -9.62
N GLN A 239 -3.71 -20.37 -10.34
CA GLN A 239 -3.14 -19.79 -11.55
C GLN A 239 -1.87 -18.96 -11.32
N ALA A 240 -1.60 -18.53 -10.09
CA ALA A 240 -0.38 -17.79 -9.75
C ALA A 240 0.87 -18.68 -9.74
N LEU A 241 0.70 -20.00 -9.65
CA LEU A 241 1.77 -20.99 -9.63
C LEU A 241 1.99 -21.68 -10.97
N CYS A 242 1.03 -21.55 -11.90
CA CYS A 242 1.22 -21.89 -13.31
C CYS A 242 2.13 -20.85 -13.98
#